data_AF-A0A3D3P591-F1
#
_entry.id   AF-A0A3D3P591-F1
#
_cell.length_a   1.000
_cell.length_b   1.000
_cell.length_c   1.000
_cell.angle_alpha   90.00
_cell.angle_beta   90.00
_cell.angle_gamma   90.00
#
_symmetry.space_group_name_H-M   'P 1'
#
loop_
_entity.id
_entity.type
_entity.pdbx_description
1 polymer ?
#
loop_
_entity_poly.entity_id
_entity_poly.type
_entity_poly.pdbx_seq_one_letter_code
_entity_poly.pdbx_strand_id
1 'polypeptide(L)' 'GVDHILLDNMTNDSLRMAVGMREGKRPLLEASGGVNLETVGEIAKTGVDFISVGALTHSAVALDLSLEFTELSDGE' A
#
# COMPACT_ATOMS: atom_id res chain seq x y z
N GLY A 1 13.02 -2.04 23.10
CA GLY A 1 13.42 -1.52 21.78
C GLY A 1 12.22 -0.89 21.12
N VAL A 2 12.35 -0.42 19.89
CA VAL A 2 11.21 0.05 19.08
C VAL A 2 10.39 -1.13 18.56
N ASP A 3 9.11 -0.90 18.26
CA ASP A 3 8.22 -1.92 17.70
C ASP A 3 8.24 -1.96 16.17
N HIS A 4 8.38 -0.80 15.53
CA HIS A 4 8.37 -0.61 14.08
C HIS A 4 9.53 0.28 13.63
N ILE A 5 10.04 0.01 12.43
CA ILE A 5 10.99 0.87 11.71
C ILE A 5 10.42 1.15 10.32
N LEU A 6 10.34 2.44 9.99
CA LEU A 6 9.99 2.92 8.66
C LEU A 6 11.26 3.07 7.80
N LEU A 7 11.28 2.40 6.66
CA LEU A 7 12.34 2.41 5.66
C LEU A 7 11.89 3.33 4.50
N ASP A 8 12.28 4.60 4.56
CA ASP A 8 11.79 5.63 3.64
C ASP A 8 12.64 5.75 2.37
N ASN A 9 12.00 5.72 1.21
CA ASN A 9 12.60 5.89 -0.12
C ASN A 9 13.83 4.99 -0.40
N MET A 10 13.87 3.81 0.20
CA MET A 10 14.95 2.85 0.00
C MET A 10 14.75 2.01 -1.27
N THR A 11 15.83 1.60 -1.92
CA THR A 11 15.76 0.67 -3.06
C THR A 11 15.40 -0.74 -2.60
N ASN A 12 14.89 -1.57 -3.52
CA ASN A 12 14.54 -2.96 -3.22
C ASN A 12 15.72 -3.77 -2.66
N ASP A 13 16.95 -3.50 -3.10
CA ASP A 13 18.14 -4.18 -2.58
C ASP A 13 18.46 -3.74 -1.16
N SER A 14 18.33 -2.45 -0.86
CA SER A 14 18.48 -1.94 0.50
C SER A 14 17.40 -2.47 1.45
N LEU A 15 16.15 -2.61 0.98
CA LEU A 15 15.07 -3.22 1.74
C LEU A 15 15.38 -4.70 2.06
N ARG A 16 15.84 -5.48 1.06
CA ARG A 16 16.25 -6.88 1.27
C ARG A 16 17.38 -7.00 2.29
N MET A 17 18.37 -6.11 2.23
CA MET A 17 19.45 -6.08 3.22
C MET A 17 18.92 -5.78 4.63
N ALA A 18 18.03 -4.79 4.77
CA ALA A 18 17.43 -4.45 6.06
C ALA A 18 16.60 -5.61 6.65
N VAL A 19 15.80 -6.28 5.81
CA VAL A 19 15.05 -7.49 6.18
C VAL A 19 15.99 -8.62 6.61
N GLY A 20 17.10 -8.81 5.89
CA GLY A 20 18.14 -9.79 6.25
C GLY A 20 18.80 -9.48 7.60
N MET A 21 19.15 -8.22 7.85
CA MET A 21 19.76 -7.76 9.10
C MET A 21 18.86 -7.98 10.32
N ARG A 22 17.53 -7.95 10.13
CA ARG A 22 16.55 -8.19 11.20
C ARG A 22 16.52 -9.65 11.67
N GLU A 23 16.96 -10.60 10.86
CA GLU A 23 16.95 -12.04 11.17
C GLU A 23 15.57 -12.58 11.60
N GLY A 24 14.48 -12.03 11.06
CA GLY A 24 13.11 -12.43 11.41
C GLY A 24 12.66 -12.08 12.84
N LYS A 25 13.43 -11.26 13.56
CA LYS A 25 13.08 -10.75 14.90
C LYS A 25 12.33 -9.42 14.80
N ARG A 26 11.85 -8.89 15.92
CA ARG A 26 11.41 -7.49 15.97
C ARG A 26 12.59 -6.52 15.80
N PRO A 27 12.37 -5.28 15.34
CA PRO A 27 11.09 -4.63 15.03
C PRO A 27 10.52 -5.02 13.66
N LEU A 28 9.21 -4.76 13.47
CA LEU A 28 8.57 -4.89 12.16
C LEU A 28 9.09 -3.79 11.21
N LEU A 29 9.25 -4.13 9.94
CA LEU A 29 9.79 -3.25 8.91
C LEU A 29 8.68 -2.82 7.95
N GLU A 30 8.61 -1.52 7.72
CA GLU A 30 7.64 -0.90 6.84
C GLU A 30 8.37 -0.14 5.72
N ALA A 31 8.02 -0.38 4.46
CA ALA A 31 8.53 0.40 3.34
C ALA A 31 7.60 1.60 3.04
N SER A 32 8.18 2.76 2.74
CA SER A 32 7.47 3.98 2.36
C SER A 32 8.19 4.74 1.25
N GLY A 33 7.45 5.62 0.58
CA GLY A 33 7.96 6.51 -0.46
C GLY A 33 7.85 5.94 -1.87
N GLY A 34 7.28 6.73 -2.80
CA GLY A 34 7.21 6.38 -4.22
C GLY A 34 6.42 5.10 -4.57
N VAL A 35 5.57 4.59 -3.68
CA VAL A 35 4.81 3.35 -3.91
C VAL A 35 3.64 3.60 -4.86
N ASN A 36 3.52 2.76 -5.89
CA ASN A 36 2.42 2.75 -6.85
C ASN A 36 2.12 1.30 -7.30
N LEU A 37 1.15 1.11 -8.20
CA LEU A 37 0.73 -0.22 -8.66
C LEU A 37 1.84 -1.01 -9.37
N GLU A 38 2.78 -0.34 -10.01
CA GLU A 38 3.90 -0.98 -10.71
C GLU A 38 5.00 -1.39 -9.73
N THR A 39 5.23 -0.62 -8.67
CA THR A 39 6.34 -0.83 -7.73
C THR A 39 5.97 -1.70 -6.53
N VAL A 40 4.71 -1.68 -6.08
CA VAL A 40 4.25 -2.33 -4.83
C VAL A 40 4.54 -3.84 -4.82
N GLY A 41 4.43 -4.51 -5.96
CA GLY A 41 4.68 -5.95 -6.07
C GLY A 41 6.13 -6.33 -5.80
N GLU A 42 7.09 -5.56 -6.33
CA GLU A 42 8.52 -5.82 -6.08
C GLU A 42 8.95 -5.43 -4.66
N ILE A 43 8.36 -4.37 -4.10
CA ILE A 43 8.58 -3.98 -2.70
C ILE A 43 8.09 -5.10 -1.77
N ALA A 44 6.90 -5.67 -2.01
CA ALA A 44 6.37 -6.77 -1.19
C ALA A 44 7.29 -8.00 -1.20
N LYS A 45 7.90 -8.31 -2.35
CA LYS A 45 8.86 -9.43 -2.48
C LYS A 45 10.16 -9.22 -1.70
N THR A 46 10.44 -8.02 -1.17
CA THR A 46 11.64 -7.78 -0.33
C THR A 46 11.54 -8.41 1.05
N GLY A 47 10.32 -8.73 1.52
CA GLY A 47 10.07 -9.34 2.83
C GLY A 47 9.82 -8.34 3.97
N VAL A 48 9.52 -7.08 3.65
CA VAL A 48 8.97 -6.11 4.61
C VAL A 48 7.59 -6.57 5.10
N ASP A 49 7.22 -6.20 6.32
CA ASP A 49 5.93 -6.60 6.92
C ASP A 49 4.78 -5.69 6.48
N PHE A 50 5.09 -4.42 6.22
CA PHE A 50 4.12 -3.40 5.82
C PHE A 50 4.64 -2.55 4.66
N ILE A 51 3.70 -1.99 3.89
CA ILE A 51 3.97 -1.01 2.85
C ILE A 51 2.96 0.12 3.00
N SER A 52 3.46 1.33 3.20
CA SER A 52 2.64 2.54 3.25
C SER A 52 2.51 3.19 1.87
N VAL A 53 1.28 3.45 1.45
CA VAL A 53 0.95 4.00 0.13
C VAL A 53 0.14 5.29 0.27
N GLY A 54 0.81 6.45 0.22
CA GLY A 54 0.15 7.75 0.35
C GLY A 54 -0.88 8.03 -0.75
N ALA A 55 -0.62 7.54 -1.97
CA ALA A 55 -1.49 7.78 -3.13
C ALA A 55 -2.93 7.25 -2.92
N LEU A 56 -3.14 6.29 -2.02
CA LEU A 56 -4.47 5.76 -1.68
C LEU A 56 -5.40 6.81 -1.05
N THR A 57 -4.87 7.89 -0.49
CA THR A 57 -5.69 8.92 0.19
C THR A 57 -5.66 10.26 -0.52
N HIS A 58 -4.48 10.72 -0.99
CA HIS A 58 -4.35 12.04 -1.61
C HIS A 58 -4.51 12.05 -3.14
N SER A 59 -4.55 10.88 -3.78
CA SER A 59 -4.61 10.75 -5.25
C SER A 59 -5.44 9.57 -5.72
N ALA A 60 -6.38 9.09 -4.90
CA ALA A 60 -7.32 8.06 -5.32
C ALA A 60 -8.24 8.57 -6.43
N VAL A 61 -8.39 7.78 -7.50
CA VAL A 61 -9.34 8.08 -8.57
C VAL A 61 -10.76 7.87 -8.04
N ALA A 62 -11.63 8.86 -8.22
CA ALA A 62 -13.02 8.75 -7.81
C ALA A 62 -13.74 7.68 -8.65
N LEU A 63 -14.57 6.87 -8.00
CA LEU A 63 -15.43 5.92 -8.68
C LEU A 63 -16.59 6.67 -9.33
N ASP A 64 -16.79 6.44 -10.63
CA ASP A 64 -17.93 7.01 -11.36
C ASP A 64 -19.20 6.21 -11.02
N LEU A 65 -20.18 6.89 -10.41
CA LEU A 65 -21.40 6.29 -9.90
C LEU A 65 -22.61 7.08 -10.39
N SER A 66 -23.58 6.39 -10.98
CA SER A 66 -24.88 6.95 -11.35
C SER A 66 -26.01 6.18 -10.66
N LEU A 67 -27.12 6.89 -10.45
CA LEU A 67 -28.35 6.33 -9.92
C LEU A 67 -29.48 6.64 -10.90
N GLU A 68 -30.02 5.60 -11.53
CA GLU A 68 -31.15 5.71 -12.45
C GLU A 68 -32.44 5.28 -11.75
N PHE A 69 -33.47 6.13 -11.85
CA PHE A 69 -34.80 5.82 -11.37
C PHE A 69 -35.74 5.66 -12.55
N THR A 70 -36.65 4.69 -12.46
CA THR A 70 -37.80 4.54 -13.36
C THR A 70 -39.05 4.81 -12.56
N GLU A 71 -39.97 5.59 -13.13
CA GLU A 71 -41.30 5.80 -12.56
C GLU A 71 -42.07 4.48 -12.57
N LEU A 72 -42.77 4.20 -11.47
CA LEU A 72 -43.77 3.13 -11.47
C LEU A 72 -44.96 3.64 -12.29
N SER A 73 -45.22 3.01 -13.44
CA SER A 73 -46.47 3.23 -14.15
C SER A 73 -47.63 2.83 -13.25
N ASP A 74 -48.50 3.77 -12.89
CA ASP A 74 -49.79 3.45 -12.28
C ASP A 74 -50.52 2.52 -13.24
N GLY A 75 -50.78 1.29 -12.80
CA GLY A 75 -51.43 0.27 -13.60
C GLY A 75 -52.81 0.74 -14.05
N GLU A 76 -53.09 0.65 -15.34
CA GLU A 76 -54.44 0.40 -15.85
C GLU A 76 -54.84 -1.05 -15.59
#